data_AF-A0A949B4W2-F1
#
_entry.id   AF-A0A949B4W2-F1
#
_cell.length_a   1.000
_cell.length_b   1.000
_cell.length_c   1.000
_cell.angle_alpha   90.00
_cell.angle_beta   90.00
_cell.angle_gamma   90.00
#
_symmetry.space_group_name_H-M   'P 1'
#
loop_
_entity.id
_entity.type
_entity.pdbx_description
1 polymer ?
#
loop_
_entity_poly.entity_id
_entity_poly.type
_entity_poly.pdbx_seq_one_letter_code
_entity_poly.pdbx_strand_id
1 'polypeptide(L)'
;IIAIILMESSTSSVKQWCFEMKIKNKDSSVIIESIKKFESARKSLSEKIASNSILFKLIHDLPYELLAIIAGESRVHNNNSERYLKKLSNIRLEITGEDLKNLGYRPSKEFKMVLEKLLELKLDGKLKTREDEIVSAKEMLTLLSNA
;
A
#
# COMPACT_ATOMS: atom_id res chain seq x y z
N ILE A 1 -15.59 18.63 -0.27
CA ILE A 1 -14.99 19.96 0.01
C ILE A 1 -13.49 19.94 -0.27
N ILE A 2 -12.67 19.12 0.40
CA ILE A 2 -11.24 18.97 0.08
C ILE A 2 -11.02 18.59 -1.40
N ALA A 3 -11.71 17.55 -1.89
CA ALA A 3 -11.64 17.11 -3.29
C ALA A 3 -11.88 18.23 -4.35
N ILE A 4 -12.71 19.22 -4.02
CA ILE A 4 -13.04 20.34 -4.91
C ILE A 4 -11.88 21.37 -4.94
N ILE A 5 -11.19 21.54 -3.80
CA ILE A 5 -10.03 22.42 -3.67
C ILE A 5 -8.80 21.83 -4.40
N LEU A 6 -8.69 20.50 -4.42
CA LEU A 6 -7.54 19.78 -5.02
C LEU A 6 -7.46 19.88 -6.55
N MET A 7 -8.57 20.13 -7.24
CA MET A 7 -8.61 20.03 -8.71
C MET A 7 -8.02 21.25 -9.45
N GLU A 8 -7.89 22.43 -8.80
CA GLU A 8 -7.46 23.66 -9.50
C GLU A 8 -6.61 24.65 -8.67
N SER A 9 -6.15 24.28 -7.45
CA SER A 9 -5.43 25.21 -6.57
C SER A 9 -3.93 24.92 -6.45
N SER A 10 -3.10 25.97 -6.44
CA SER A 10 -1.68 25.85 -6.08
C SER A 10 -1.51 25.37 -4.63
N THR A 11 -0.40 24.68 -4.32
CA THR A 11 -0.13 24.23 -2.93
C THR A 11 -0.09 25.38 -1.92
N SER A 12 0.25 26.60 -2.35
CA SER A 12 0.23 27.82 -1.53
C SER A 12 -1.20 28.25 -1.20
N SER A 13 -2.11 28.20 -2.18
CA SER A 13 -3.53 28.52 -1.99
C SER A 13 -4.19 27.56 -0.99
N VAL A 14 -3.83 26.28 -1.05
CA VAL A 14 -4.39 25.28 -0.12
C VAL A 14 -3.85 25.44 1.29
N LYS A 15 -2.56 25.79 1.46
CA LYS A 15 -2.01 26.14 2.78
C LYS A 15 -2.76 27.31 3.41
N GLN A 16 -3.02 28.35 2.63
CA GLN A 16 -3.77 29.52 3.07
C GLN A 16 -5.20 29.15 3.50
N TRP A 17 -5.90 28.36 2.69
CA TRP A 17 -7.24 27.87 3.03
C TRP A 17 -7.25 27.02 4.30
N CYS A 18 -6.29 26.11 4.48
CA CYS A 18 -6.17 25.30 5.69
C CYS A 18 -5.98 26.17 6.94
N PHE A 19 -5.20 27.26 6.82
CA PHE A 19 -5.00 28.23 7.89
C PHE A 19 -6.30 28.96 8.24
N GLU A 20 -7.00 29.49 7.24
CA GLU A 20 -8.28 30.21 7.42
C GLU A 20 -9.36 29.32 8.06
N MET A 21 -9.40 28.05 7.67
CA MET A 21 -10.33 27.05 8.21
C MET A 21 -9.88 26.44 9.55
N LYS A 22 -8.74 26.88 10.10
CA LYS A 22 -8.16 26.38 11.37
C LYS A 22 -7.96 24.86 11.38
N ILE A 23 -7.58 24.29 10.23
CA ILE A 23 -7.26 22.87 10.11
C ILE A 23 -5.95 22.59 10.85
N LYS A 24 -5.91 21.49 11.61
CA LYS A 24 -4.71 21.09 12.35
C LYS A 24 -3.54 20.85 11.39
N ASN A 25 -2.33 21.20 11.80
CA ASN A 25 -1.12 21.04 10.97
C ASN A 25 -0.92 19.62 10.43
N LYS A 26 -1.24 18.60 11.24
CA LYS A 26 -1.17 17.19 10.81
C LYS A 26 -2.11 16.94 9.62
N ASP A 27 -3.36 17.36 9.72
CA ASP A 27 -4.37 17.14 8.67
C ASP A 27 -4.03 18.00 7.42
N SER A 28 -3.56 19.24 7.62
CA SER A 28 -3.06 20.10 6.56
C SER A 28 -1.91 19.46 5.77
N SER A 29 -0.97 18.79 6.45
CA SER A 29 0.15 18.11 5.77
C SER A 29 -0.34 16.96 4.87
N VAL A 30 -1.32 16.17 5.33
CA VAL A 30 -1.93 15.09 4.55
C VAL A 30 -2.64 15.63 3.31
N ILE A 31 -3.37 16.74 3.44
CA ILE A 31 -4.03 17.40 2.31
C ILE A 31 -3.01 17.88 1.27
N ILE A 32 -1.95 18.55 1.72
CA ILE A 32 -0.90 19.07 0.82
C ILE A 32 -0.17 17.93 0.12
N GLU A 33 0.15 16.86 0.83
CA GLU A 33 0.76 15.66 0.24
C GLU A 33 -0.15 15.01 -0.79
N SER A 34 -1.45 14.93 -0.50
CA SER A 34 -2.45 14.38 -1.42
C SER A 34 -2.50 15.17 -2.74
N ILE A 35 -2.43 16.52 -2.71
CA ILE A 35 -2.35 17.35 -3.92
C ILE A 35 -1.13 16.98 -4.76
N LYS A 36 0.05 16.96 -4.11
CA LYS A 36 1.33 16.75 -4.80
C LYS A 36 1.40 15.41 -5.50
N LYS A 37 0.79 14.38 -4.90
CA LYS A 37 0.76 13.02 -5.42
C LYS A 37 -0.44 12.74 -6.33
N PHE A 38 -1.40 13.67 -6.46
CA PHE A 38 -2.67 13.40 -7.13
C PHE A 38 -2.50 12.98 -8.58
N GLU A 39 -1.87 13.82 -9.41
CA GLU A 39 -1.73 13.54 -10.85
C GLU A 39 -0.91 12.28 -11.15
N SER A 40 0.18 12.07 -10.42
CA SER A 40 1.01 10.87 -10.60
C SER A 40 0.28 9.60 -10.16
N ALA A 41 -0.38 9.62 -9.00
CA ALA A 41 -1.17 8.50 -8.51
C ALA A 41 -2.36 8.22 -9.45
N ARG A 42 -3.08 9.25 -9.87
CA ARG A 42 -4.19 9.14 -10.84
C ARG A 42 -3.73 8.46 -12.12
N LYS A 43 -2.63 8.92 -12.71
CA LYS A 43 -2.07 8.32 -13.93
C LYS A 43 -1.71 6.85 -13.71
N SER A 44 -0.88 6.56 -12.70
CA SER A 44 -0.44 5.18 -12.42
C SER A 44 -1.60 4.22 -12.11
N LEU A 45 -2.66 4.70 -11.47
CA LEU A 45 -3.82 3.88 -11.12
C LEU A 45 -4.85 3.74 -12.24
N SER A 46 -4.81 4.62 -13.26
CA SER A 46 -5.62 4.49 -14.47
C SER A 46 -5.09 3.43 -15.45
N GLU A 47 -3.81 3.08 -15.34
CA GLU A 47 -3.16 2.10 -16.20
C GLU A 47 -3.47 0.66 -15.78
N LYS A 48 -3.32 -0.29 -16.72
CA LYS A 48 -3.47 -1.71 -16.42
C LYS A 48 -2.28 -2.18 -15.58
N ILE A 49 -2.55 -2.57 -14.34
CA ILE A 49 -1.52 -3.09 -13.42
C ILE A 49 -1.50 -4.62 -13.48
N ALA A 50 -0.30 -5.18 -13.69
CA ALA A 50 -0.07 -6.60 -13.99
C ALA A 50 -0.34 -7.55 -12.82
N SER A 51 -0.09 -7.13 -11.58
CA SER A 51 -0.27 -7.97 -10.37
C SER A 51 -0.77 -7.17 -9.17
N ASN A 52 -1.31 -7.89 -8.18
CA ASN A 52 -1.78 -7.28 -6.94
C ASN A 52 -0.62 -6.83 -6.06
N SER A 53 0.50 -7.55 -6.07
CA SER A 53 1.74 -7.16 -5.40
C SER A 53 2.29 -5.81 -5.92
N ILE A 54 2.27 -5.58 -7.24
CA ILE A 54 2.65 -4.30 -7.84
C ILE A 54 1.67 -3.20 -7.42
N LEU A 55 0.36 -3.48 -7.51
CA LEU A 55 -0.67 -2.54 -7.08
C LEU A 55 -0.50 -2.13 -5.61
N PHE A 56 -0.23 -3.10 -4.73
CA PHE A 56 -0.02 -2.84 -3.31
C PHE A 56 1.17 -1.92 -3.08
N LYS A 57 2.32 -2.20 -3.71
CA LYS A 57 3.51 -1.34 -3.61
C LYS A 57 3.26 0.09 -4.06
N LEU A 58 2.49 0.28 -5.15
CA LEU A 58 2.17 1.61 -5.68
C LEU A 58 1.21 2.39 -4.76
N ILE A 59 0.31 1.71 -4.05
CA ILE A 59 -0.76 2.35 -3.30
C ILE A 59 -0.48 2.48 -1.80
N HIS A 60 0.24 1.54 -1.18
CA HIS A 60 0.27 1.43 0.28
C HIS A 60 0.82 2.66 1.02
N ASP A 61 1.62 3.50 0.34
CA ASP A 61 2.19 4.75 0.86
C ASP A 61 1.38 6.01 0.47
N LEU A 62 0.21 5.83 -0.14
CA LEU A 62 -0.68 6.94 -0.48
C LEU A 62 -1.63 7.25 0.68
N PRO A 63 -1.92 8.53 0.95
CA PRO A 63 -2.94 8.91 1.92
C PRO A 63 -4.31 8.29 1.59
N TYR A 64 -5.04 7.84 2.62
CA TYR A 64 -6.37 7.25 2.44
C TYR A 64 -7.36 8.22 1.78
N GLU A 65 -7.25 9.52 2.09
CA GLU A 65 -8.05 10.58 1.51
C GLU A 65 -7.82 10.66 0.00
N LEU A 66 -6.56 10.59 -0.45
CA LEU A 66 -6.20 10.58 -1.86
C LEU A 66 -6.79 9.35 -2.58
N LEU A 67 -6.71 8.18 -1.95
CA LEU A 67 -7.29 6.95 -2.49
C LEU A 67 -8.81 7.04 -2.62
N ALA A 68 -9.49 7.62 -1.63
CA ALA A 68 -10.94 7.82 -1.66
C ALA A 68 -11.36 8.77 -2.79
N ILE A 69 -10.57 9.83 -3.05
CA ILE A 69 -10.83 10.78 -4.15
C ILE A 69 -10.66 10.10 -5.51
N ILE A 70 -9.53 9.41 -5.72
CA ILE A 70 -9.27 8.68 -6.98
C ILE A 70 -10.36 7.61 -7.20
N ALA A 71 -10.77 6.91 -6.15
CA ALA A 71 -11.83 5.91 -6.22
C ALA A 71 -13.19 6.51 -6.63
N GLY A 72 -13.48 7.75 -6.22
CA GLY A 72 -14.72 8.45 -6.55
C GLY A 72 -14.76 9.01 -7.97
N GLU A 73 -13.61 9.31 -8.57
CA GLU A 73 -13.50 9.88 -9.92
C GLU A 73 -13.66 8.81 -11.01
N SER A 74 -13.14 7.60 -10.79
CA SER A 74 -12.91 6.60 -11.84
C SER A 74 -14.14 5.74 -12.19
N ARG A 75 -15.34 6.32 -12.35
CA ARG A 75 -16.58 5.56 -12.66
C ARG A 75 -16.51 4.66 -13.91
N VAL A 76 -15.46 4.75 -14.75
CA VAL A 76 -15.49 4.15 -16.09
C VAL A 76 -14.37 3.11 -16.38
N HIS A 77 -13.24 3.02 -15.67
CA HIS A 77 -12.20 2.05 -16.06
C HIS A 77 -11.46 1.43 -14.85
N ASN A 78 -11.55 0.09 -14.75
CA ASN A 78 -10.76 -0.82 -13.89
C ASN A 78 -10.15 -0.19 -12.63
N ASN A 79 -11.00 0.07 -11.63
CA ASN A 79 -10.60 0.87 -10.48
C ASN A 79 -9.64 0.12 -9.53
N ASN A 80 -8.35 0.18 -9.84
CA ASN A 80 -7.24 -0.34 -9.04
C ASN A 80 -7.33 0.11 -7.56
N SER A 81 -7.81 1.33 -7.31
CA SER A 81 -8.01 1.86 -5.95
C SER A 81 -9.11 1.10 -5.19
N GLU A 82 -10.24 0.80 -5.84
CA GLU A 82 -11.31 -0.01 -5.25
C GLU A 82 -10.85 -1.44 -4.96
N ARG A 83 -10.10 -2.04 -5.90
CA ARG A 83 -9.51 -3.37 -5.70
C ARG A 83 -8.60 -3.39 -4.48
N TYR A 84 -7.77 -2.36 -4.31
CA TYR A 84 -6.94 -2.22 -3.12
C TYR A 84 -7.79 -2.07 -1.85
N LEU A 85 -8.69 -1.09 -1.81
CA LEU A 85 -9.49 -0.76 -0.62
C LEU A 85 -10.39 -1.90 -0.16
N LYS A 86 -10.99 -2.66 -1.08
CA LYS A 86 -11.91 -3.76 -0.77
C LYS A 86 -11.22 -5.08 -0.48
N LYS A 87 -10.07 -5.35 -1.13
CA LYS A 87 -9.43 -6.68 -1.07
C LYS A 87 -8.03 -6.62 -0.49
N LEU A 88 -7.12 -5.89 -1.13
CA LEU A 88 -5.69 -5.98 -0.82
C LEU A 88 -5.31 -5.36 0.53
N SER A 89 -5.99 -4.29 0.94
CA SER A 89 -5.78 -3.57 2.20
C SER A 89 -5.95 -4.46 3.44
N ASN A 90 -6.72 -5.54 3.34
CA ASN A 90 -7.02 -6.46 4.44
C ASN A 90 -6.13 -7.71 4.46
N ILE A 91 -5.32 -7.93 3.41
CA ILE A 91 -4.45 -9.11 3.34
C ILE A 91 -3.28 -8.93 4.30
N ARG A 92 -3.13 -9.88 5.22
CA ARG A 92 -2.00 -9.99 6.16
C ARG A 92 -1.45 -11.41 6.08
N LEU A 93 -0.19 -11.58 6.47
CA LEU A 93 0.35 -12.93 6.69
C LEU A 93 -0.26 -13.51 7.96
N GLU A 94 -0.44 -14.83 7.97
CA GLU A 94 -0.78 -15.58 9.19
C GLU A 94 0.46 -15.79 10.05
N ILE A 95 1.64 -15.83 9.45
CA ILE A 95 2.91 -15.96 10.16
C ILE A 95 3.59 -14.63 10.43
N THR A 96 4.39 -14.62 11.48
CA THR A 96 5.18 -13.49 11.96
C THR A 96 6.65 -13.86 12.05
N GLY A 97 7.51 -12.88 12.32
CA GLY A 97 8.92 -13.15 12.62
C GLY A 97 9.11 -14.05 13.85
N GLU A 98 8.15 -14.07 14.78
CA GLU A 98 8.21 -14.96 15.95
C GLU A 98 7.97 -16.42 15.56
N ASP A 99 7.07 -16.67 14.61
CA ASP A 99 6.88 -18.01 14.05
C ASP A 99 8.17 -18.52 13.40
N LEU A 100 8.90 -17.66 12.68
CA LEU A 100 10.20 -18.00 12.10
C LEU A 100 11.24 -18.36 13.17
N LYS A 101 11.24 -17.68 14.33
CA LYS A 101 12.11 -18.05 15.46
C LYS A 101 11.73 -19.41 16.04
N ASN A 102 10.45 -19.65 16.22
CA ASN A 102 9.93 -20.92 16.74
C ASN A 102 10.23 -22.10 15.80
N LEU A 103 10.42 -21.83 14.51
CA LEU A 103 10.89 -22.80 13.52
C LEU A 103 12.40 -23.07 13.59
N GLY A 104 13.15 -22.40 14.47
CA GLY A 104 14.58 -22.60 14.69
C GLY A 104 15.50 -21.62 13.96
N TYR A 105 14.94 -20.64 13.24
CA TYR A 105 15.75 -19.63 12.54
C TYR A 105 16.15 -18.48 13.46
N ARG A 106 17.36 -17.95 13.26
CA ARG A 106 17.84 -16.81 14.06
C ARG A 106 17.31 -15.49 13.48
N PRO A 107 16.87 -14.55 14.33
CA PRO A 107 16.40 -13.24 13.87
C PRO A 107 17.47 -12.51 13.09
N SER A 108 17.13 -12.07 11.88
CA SER A 108 18.09 -11.47 10.96
C SER A 108 17.40 -10.57 9.93
N LYS A 109 18.17 -9.84 9.10
CA LYS A 109 17.60 -8.93 8.08
C LYS A 109 16.79 -9.69 7.04
N GLU A 110 17.15 -10.94 6.82
CA GLU A 110 16.50 -11.90 5.93
C GLU A 110 15.05 -12.16 6.34
N PHE A 111 14.70 -12.08 7.63
CA PHE A 111 13.30 -12.24 8.07
C PHE A 111 12.38 -11.21 7.42
N LYS A 112 12.82 -9.95 7.38
CA LYS A 112 12.05 -8.88 6.75
C LYS A 112 11.87 -9.15 5.26
N MET A 113 12.95 -9.53 4.57
CA MET A 113 12.90 -9.85 3.14
C MET A 113 11.97 -11.03 2.84
N VAL A 114 12.02 -12.08 3.66
CA VAL A 114 11.16 -13.26 3.52
C VAL A 114 9.70 -12.89 3.76
N LEU A 115 9.38 -12.19 4.86
CA LEU A 115 8.01 -11.78 5.16
C LEU A 115 7.46 -10.84 4.09
N GLU A 116 8.24 -9.89 3.59
CA GLU A 116 7.84 -9.04 2.46
C GLU A 116 7.56 -9.88 1.21
N LYS A 117 8.41 -10.88 0.93
CA LYS A 117 8.22 -11.76 -0.23
C LYS A 117 6.99 -12.65 -0.09
N LEU A 118 6.72 -13.19 1.09
CA LEU A 118 5.52 -13.98 1.35
C LEU A 118 4.27 -13.11 1.19
N LEU A 119 4.29 -11.86 1.64
CA LEU A 119 3.17 -10.95 1.47
C LEU A 119 2.90 -10.70 -0.02
N GLU A 120 3.93 -10.51 -0.85
CA GLU A 120 3.77 -10.41 -2.32
C GLU A 120 3.10 -11.66 -2.91
N LEU A 121 3.57 -12.85 -2.53
CA LEU A 121 3.02 -14.11 -3.01
C LEU A 121 1.55 -14.29 -2.57
N LYS A 122 1.21 -13.92 -1.33
CA LYS A 122 -0.17 -13.96 -0.81
C LYS A 122 -1.07 -12.96 -1.52
N LEU A 123 -0.59 -11.73 -1.76
CA LEU A 123 -1.31 -10.71 -2.54
C LEU A 123 -1.63 -11.19 -3.96
N ASP A 124 -0.71 -11.92 -4.57
CA ASP A 124 -0.87 -12.51 -5.91
C ASP A 124 -1.63 -13.86 -5.90
N GLY A 125 -2.15 -14.30 -4.74
CA GLY A 125 -2.97 -15.49 -4.60
C GLY A 125 -2.21 -16.82 -4.67
N LYS A 126 -0.88 -16.78 -4.57
CA LYS A 126 0.00 -17.96 -4.59
C LYS A 126 0.09 -18.67 -3.23
N LEU A 127 -0.17 -17.94 -2.15
CA LEU A 127 -0.28 -18.48 -0.79
C LEU A 127 -1.70 -18.27 -0.29
N LYS A 128 -2.32 -19.33 0.26
CA LYS A 128 -3.70 -19.27 0.75
C LYS A 128 -3.82 -19.63 2.22
N THR A 129 -2.94 -20.51 2.68
CA THR A 129 -2.99 -21.07 4.04
C THR A 129 -1.74 -20.67 4.84
N ARG A 130 -1.85 -20.81 6.16
CA ARG A 130 -0.70 -20.64 7.07
C ARG A 130 0.39 -21.66 6.75
N GLU A 131 0.01 -22.88 6.36
CA GLU A 131 0.92 -23.95 5.97
C GLU A 131 1.72 -23.57 4.72
N ASP A 132 1.08 -23.00 3.70
CA ASP A 132 1.76 -22.50 2.48
C ASP A 132 2.82 -21.45 2.83
N GLU A 133 2.48 -20.53 3.74
CA GLU A 133 3.40 -19.49 4.22
C GLU A 133 4.61 -20.10 4.94
N ILE A 134 4.39 -21.09 5.82
CA ILE A 134 5.46 -21.77 6.56
C ILE A 134 6.40 -22.52 5.62
N VAL A 135 5.86 -23.29 4.67
CA VAL A 135 6.66 -24.06 3.70
C VAL A 135 7.52 -23.11 2.87
N SER A 136 6.91 -22.07 2.30
CA SER A 136 7.61 -21.07 1.49
C SER A 136 8.67 -20.32 2.30
N ALA A 137 8.39 -20.00 3.57
CA ALA A 137 9.35 -19.33 4.45
C ALA A 137 10.61 -20.18 4.69
N LYS A 138 10.42 -21.47 4.96
CA LYS A 138 11.52 -22.43 5.19
C LYS A 138 12.41 -22.56 3.96
N GLU A 139 11.80 -22.71 2.79
CA GLU A 139 12.52 -22.81 1.52
C GLU A 139 13.39 -21.57 1.28
N MET A 140 12.82 -20.36 1.42
CA MET A 140 13.56 -19.12 1.23
C MET A 140 14.69 -18.94 2.24
N LEU A 141 14.46 -19.21 3.52
CA LEU A 141 15.49 -19.06 4.56
C LEU A 141 16.62 -20.07 4.39
N THR A 142 16.32 -21.29 3.96
CA THR A 142 17.33 -22.33 3.71
C THR A 142 18.19 -22.00 2.50
N LEU A 143 17.61 -21.42 1.45
CA LEU A 143 18.37 -20.93 0.29
C LEU A 143 19.33 -19.80 0.68
N LEU A 144 18.88 -18.89 1.56
CA LEU A 144 19.69 -17.76 2.03
C LEU A 144 20.79 -18.19 3.01
N SER A 145 20.63 -19.27 3.76
CA SER A 145 21.69 -19.81 4.64
C SER A 145 22.78 -20.56 3.89
N ASN A 146 22.50 -21.02 2.66
CA ASN A 146 23.42 -21.77 1.82
C ASN A 146 24.12 -20.93 0.74
N ALA A 147 23.80 -19.64 0.67
CA ALA A 147 24.37 -18.65 -0.25
C ALA A 147 25.47 -17.83 0.42
#